data_AF-A0A4Z0PSE9-F1
#
_entry.id   AF-A0A4Z0PSE9-F1
#
_cell.length_a   1.000
_cell.length_b   1.000
_cell.length_c   1.000
_cell.angle_alpha   90.00
_cell.angle_beta   90.00
_cell.angle_gamma   90.00
#
_symmetry.space_group_name_H-M   'P 1'
#
loop_
_entity.id
_entity.type
_entity.pdbx_description
1 polymer ?
#
loop_
_entity_poly.entity_id
_entity_poly.type
_entity_poly.pdbx_seq_one_letter_code
_entity_poly.pdbx_strand_id
1 'polypeptide(L)'
;MARTATLLAVLGLLMATLAYGATITLFQSTFDGSNVRVEWEVSSEAGVQTYDLWRKANNEPAFAHMITVQPSSQHRYQYLDTNIYRGVSGTTSGGPFTYRLTVHTTTGDQNYTSVLSTTPSAVQRSWGSIKSMFR
;
A
#
# COMPACT_ATOMS: atom_id res chain seq x y z
N MET A 1 48.23 22.54 -1.48
CA MET A 1 47.71 21.55 -0.49
C MET A 1 46.33 21.91 0.05
N ALA A 2 46.04 23.16 0.43
CA ALA A 2 44.73 23.54 0.97
C ALA A 2 43.56 23.35 -0.03
N ARG A 3 43.75 23.69 -1.31
CA ARG A 3 42.72 23.57 -2.38
C ARG A 3 42.34 22.12 -2.71
N THR A 4 43.32 21.22 -2.74
CA THR A 4 43.10 19.78 -2.95
C THR A 4 42.39 19.14 -1.75
N ALA A 5 42.71 19.59 -0.52
CA ALA A 5 42.00 19.15 0.68
C ALA A 5 40.55 19.65 0.71
N THR A 6 40.28 20.88 0.24
CA THR A 6 38.89 21.40 0.14
C THR A 6 38.10 20.66 -0.93
N LEU A 7 38.69 20.37 -2.10
CA LEU A 7 38.04 19.58 -3.15
C LEU A 7 37.71 18.15 -2.68
N LEU A 8 38.61 17.49 -1.95
CA LEU A 8 38.37 16.17 -1.36
C LEU A 8 37.27 16.22 -0.28
N ALA A 9 37.24 17.26 0.54
CA ALA A 9 36.19 17.44 1.56
C ALA A 9 34.81 17.70 0.95
N VAL A 10 34.73 18.51 -0.11
CA VAL A 10 33.47 18.78 -0.83
C VAL A 10 32.98 17.52 -1.54
N LEU A 11 33.87 16.74 -2.18
CA LEU A 11 33.53 15.48 -2.83
C LEU A 11 33.05 14.43 -1.82
N GLY A 12 33.67 14.36 -0.63
CA GLY A 12 33.22 13.49 0.46
C GLY A 12 31.83 13.86 0.99
N LEU A 13 31.54 15.16 1.09
CA LEU A 13 30.22 15.65 1.51
C LEU A 13 29.14 15.39 0.45
N LEU A 14 29.48 15.44 -0.84
CA LEU A 14 28.58 15.17 -1.96
C LEU A 14 28.23 13.67 -2.09
N MET A 15 29.14 12.77 -1.68
CA MET A 15 28.89 11.33 -1.69
C MET A 15 28.04 10.88 -0.50
N ALA A 16 28.04 11.63 0.61
CA ALA A 16 27.21 11.33 1.79
C ALA A 16 25.71 11.53 1.55
N THR A 17 25.31 12.17 0.45
CA THR A 17 23.90 12.34 0.06
C THR A 17 23.38 11.19 -0.81
N LEU A 18 24.17 10.15 -1.08
CA LEU A 18 23.73 8.99 -1.86
C LEU A 18 22.70 8.16 -1.08
N ALA A 19 21.43 8.47 -1.36
CA ALA A 19 20.24 7.64 -1.22
C ALA A 19 19.99 7.02 0.16
N TYR A 20 19.68 7.87 1.14
CA TYR A 20 18.76 7.48 2.21
C TYR A 20 17.34 7.56 1.66
N GLY A 21 16.70 6.42 1.44
CA GLY A 21 15.32 6.39 0.98
C GLY A 21 14.72 5.00 1.05
N ALA A 22 13.45 4.96 1.46
CA ALA A 22 12.62 3.78 1.33
C ALA A 22 12.50 3.42 -0.15
N THR A 23 12.63 2.14 -0.47
CA THR A 23 12.45 1.65 -1.83
C THR A 23 11.43 0.52 -1.83
N ILE A 24 10.24 0.81 -2.33
CA ILE A 24 9.19 -0.19 -2.58
C ILE A 24 9.40 -0.79 -3.97
N THR A 25 9.55 -2.11 -4.04
CA THR A 25 9.74 -2.86 -5.29
C THR A 25 8.43 -3.39 -5.86
N LEU A 26 7.45 -3.63 -4.99
CA LEU A 26 6.12 -4.13 -5.38
C LEU A 26 5.06 -3.50 -4.49
N PHE A 27 3.93 -3.11 -5.08
CA PHE A 27 2.70 -2.84 -4.37
C PHE A 27 1.50 -3.33 -5.18
N GLN A 28 0.79 -4.31 -4.66
CA GLN A 28 -0.31 -4.95 -5.38
C GLN A 28 -1.48 -5.32 -4.46
N SER A 29 -2.67 -5.33 -5.04
CA SER A 29 -3.88 -5.85 -4.42
C SER A 29 -4.46 -6.99 -5.25
N THR A 30 -4.68 -8.14 -4.61
CA THR A 30 -5.17 -9.36 -5.25
C THR A 30 -6.42 -9.86 -4.54
N PHE A 31 -7.47 -10.16 -5.30
CA PHE A 31 -8.70 -10.75 -4.77
C PHE A 31 -8.57 -12.28 -4.71
N ASP A 32 -8.81 -12.87 -3.53
CA ASP A 32 -8.62 -14.32 -3.29
C ASP A 32 -9.91 -15.16 -3.40
N GLY A 33 -11.03 -14.55 -3.82
CA GLY A 33 -12.35 -15.18 -3.84
C GLY A 33 -13.22 -14.79 -2.64
N SER A 34 -12.60 -14.39 -1.54
CA SER A 34 -13.30 -14.02 -0.30
C SER A 34 -12.96 -12.62 0.20
N ASN A 35 -11.68 -12.27 0.16
CA ASN A 35 -11.06 -11.09 0.73
C ASN A 35 -10.11 -10.48 -0.32
N VAL A 36 -9.57 -9.30 -0.02
CA VAL A 36 -8.48 -8.72 -0.80
C VAL A 36 -7.20 -8.79 0.02
N ARG A 37 -6.18 -9.41 -0.57
CA ARG A 37 -4.82 -9.40 -0.05
C ARG A 37 -4.08 -8.22 -0.67
N VAL A 38 -3.62 -7.32 0.18
CA VAL A 38 -2.76 -6.19 -0.22
C VAL A 38 -1.35 -6.48 0.25
N GLU A 39 -0.38 -6.37 -0.66
CA GLU A 39 1.00 -6.74 -0.40
C GLU A 39 1.94 -5.67 -0.91
N TRP A 40 3.00 -5.42 -0.14
CA TRP A 40 4.12 -4.60 -0.59
C TRP A 40 5.44 -5.26 -0.24
N GLU A 41 6.41 -5.08 -1.14
CA GLU A 41 7.78 -5.54 -0.96
C GLU A 41 8.72 -4.35 -0.92
N VAL A 42 9.71 -4.44 -0.04
CA VAL A 42 10.60 -3.35 0.31
C VAL A 42 12.04 -3.81 0.14
N SER A 43 12.80 -3.18 -0.74
CA SER A 43 14.24 -3.48 -0.89
C SER A 43 15.11 -2.71 0.11
N SER A 44 14.63 -1.57 0.61
CA SER A 44 15.29 -0.78 1.66
C SER A 44 14.26 -0.05 2.51
N GLU A 45 14.40 -0.14 3.83
CA GLU A 45 13.61 0.62 4.81
C GLU A 45 14.37 1.84 5.36
N ALA A 46 15.48 2.23 4.72
CA ALA A 46 16.30 3.34 5.20
C ALA A 46 15.48 4.64 5.29
N GLY A 47 15.32 5.14 6.51
CA GLY A 47 14.57 6.38 6.79
C GLY A 47 13.04 6.22 6.79
N VAL A 48 12.50 5.00 6.70
CA VAL A 48 11.06 4.75 6.88
C VAL A 48 10.67 4.97 8.33
N GLN A 49 9.58 5.71 8.55
CA GLN A 49 8.94 5.90 9.84
C GLN A 49 7.74 4.96 9.98
N THR A 50 6.82 4.99 9.02
CA THR A 50 5.59 4.18 9.03
C THR A 50 5.09 3.89 7.61
N TYR A 51 4.26 2.85 7.52
CA TYR A 51 3.46 2.50 6.34
C TYR A 51 1.98 2.72 6.65
N ASP A 52 1.33 3.64 5.95
CA ASP A 52 -0.11 3.83 6.04
C ASP A 52 -0.79 3.23 4.82
N LEU A 53 -1.69 2.28 5.06
CA LEU A 53 -2.51 1.69 4.02
C LEU A 53 -3.88 2.37 3.99
N TRP A 54 -4.27 2.78 2.79
CA TRP A 54 -5.53 3.44 2.51
C TRP A 54 -6.32 2.70 1.43
N ARG A 55 -7.65 2.82 1.49
CA ARG A 55 -8.56 2.26 0.48
C ARG A 55 -9.62 3.28 0.10
N LYS A 56 -9.99 3.29 -1.17
CA LYS A 56 -11.10 4.06 -1.72
C LYS A 56 -11.93 3.18 -2.65
N ALA A 57 -13.23 3.12 -2.45
CA ALA A 57 -14.11 2.54 -3.45
C ALA A 57 -14.40 3.55 -4.57
N ASN A 58 -14.73 3.08 -5.78
CA ASN A 58 -14.95 3.97 -6.93
C ASN A 58 -16.00 5.07 -6.68
N ASN A 59 -17.02 4.77 -5.87
CA ASN A 59 -18.13 5.70 -5.58
C ASN A 59 -17.89 6.54 -4.32
N GLU A 60 -16.70 6.45 -3.72
CA GLU A 60 -16.35 7.21 -2.51
C GLU A 60 -15.48 8.43 -2.86
N PRO A 61 -15.73 9.58 -2.22
CA PRO A 61 -15.03 10.82 -2.54
C PRO A 61 -13.58 10.84 -2.06
N ALA A 62 -13.23 10.00 -1.06
CA ALA A 62 -11.94 10.07 -0.39
C ALA A 62 -11.40 8.68 -0.02
N PHE A 63 -10.08 8.62 0.15
CA PHE A 63 -9.40 7.47 0.72
C PHE A 63 -9.66 7.39 2.22
N ALA A 64 -9.87 6.18 2.70
CA ALA A 64 -9.98 5.86 4.10
C ALA A 64 -8.73 5.15 4.59
N HIS A 65 -8.33 5.51 5.81
CA HIS A 65 -7.26 4.81 6.50
C HIS A 65 -7.73 3.41 6.88
N MET A 66 -6.88 2.42 6.63
CA MET A 66 -7.13 1.03 7.00
C MET A 66 -6.26 0.64 8.19
N ILE A 67 -4.96 0.87 8.07
CA ILE A 67 -3.97 0.46 9.07
C ILE A 67 -2.69 1.28 8.92
N THR A 68 -2.01 1.47 10.05
CA THR A 68 -0.62 1.92 10.12
C THR A 68 0.26 0.74 10.54
N VAL A 69 1.32 0.47 9.79
CA VAL A 69 2.28 -0.61 10.06
C VAL A 69 3.64 0.01 10.35
N GLN A 70 4.28 -0.44 11.42
CA GLN A 70 5.65 -0.04 11.77
C GLN A 70 6.65 -0.85 10.93
N PRO A 71 7.77 -0.24 10.49
CA PRO A 71 8.84 -0.98 9.82
C PRO A 71 9.42 -2.04 10.77
N SER A 72 9.68 -3.21 10.22
CA SER A 72 10.10 -4.40 10.96
C SER A 72 11.32 -5.10 10.34
N SER A 73 11.99 -4.45 9.38
CA SER A 73 13.10 -5.00 8.59
C SER A 73 12.73 -6.26 7.81
N GLN A 74 11.43 -6.45 7.55
CA GLN A 74 10.94 -7.52 6.69
C GLN A 74 10.94 -7.07 5.23
N HIS A 75 11.23 -8.00 4.33
CA HIS A 75 11.19 -7.71 2.90
C HIS A 75 9.76 -7.60 2.36
N ARG A 76 8.80 -8.28 3.00
CA ARG A 76 7.42 -8.37 2.51
C ARG A 76 6.43 -8.16 3.64
N TYR A 77 5.44 -7.35 3.34
CA TYR A 77 4.32 -7.06 4.22
C TYR A 77 3.02 -7.44 3.54
N GLN A 78 2.03 -7.80 4.35
CA GLN A 78 0.71 -8.18 3.87
C GLN A 78 -0.38 -7.64 4.79
N TYR A 79 -1.49 -7.25 4.18
CA TYR A 79 -2.71 -6.89 4.86
C TYR A 79 -3.89 -7.59 4.20
N LEU A 80 -4.77 -8.17 5.01
CA LEU A 80 -5.97 -8.85 4.53
C LEU A 80 -7.19 -7.95 4.78
N ASP A 81 -7.76 -7.43 3.70
CA ASP A 81 -9.02 -6.69 3.74
C ASP A 81 -10.21 -7.66 3.65
N THR A 82 -10.90 -7.83 4.78
CA THR A 82 -12.11 -8.67 4.89
C THR A 82 -13.39 -7.88 4.65
N ASN A 83 -13.32 -6.55 4.56
CA ASN A 83 -14.48 -5.67 4.50
C ASN A 83 -14.75 -5.18 3.07
N ILE A 84 -14.66 -6.07 2.09
CA ILE A 84 -14.74 -5.75 0.65
C ILE A 84 -16.17 -5.50 0.14
N TYR A 85 -17.17 -5.67 1.02
CA TYR A 85 -18.59 -5.48 0.73
C TYR A 85 -19.17 -4.23 1.35
N ARG A 86 -18.46 -3.68 2.33
CA ARG A 86 -18.78 -2.43 2.99
C ARG A 86 -17.78 -1.39 2.52
N GLY A 87 -18.33 -0.31 1.97
CA GLY A 87 -17.64 0.95 1.84
C GLY A 87 -17.18 1.46 3.19
N VAL A 88 -16.26 2.41 3.14
CA VAL A 88 -15.61 3.08 4.25
C VAL A 88 -16.61 3.69 5.23
N SER A 89 -17.77 4.16 4.74
CA SER A 89 -18.81 4.80 5.57
C SER A 89 -20.01 3.89 5.86
N GLY A 90 -19.80 2.55 5.88
CA GLY A 90 -20.90 1.60 6.10
C GLY A 90 -21.89 1.50 4.94
N THR A 91 -21.60 2.17 3.82
CA THR A 91 -22.36 2.09 2.57
C THR A 91 -22.08 0.74 1.89
N THR A 92 -23.04 0.21 1.13
CA THR A 92 -22.80 -0.98 0.32
C THR A 92 -22.03 -0.57 -0.94
N SER A 93 -20.70 -0.51 -0.85
CA SER A 93 -19.86 -0.31 -2.02
C SER A 93 -19.26 -1.64 -2.44
N GLY A 94 -19.89 -2.28 -3.43
CA GLY A 94 -19.16 -3.24 -4.26
C GLY A 94 -18.08 -2.49 -5.03
N GLY A 95 -16.92 -3.08 -5.25
CA GLY A 95 -15.80 -2.43 -5.93
C GLY A 95 -16.11 -1.90 -7.35
N PRO A 96 -15.11 -1.39 -8.09
CA PRO A 96 -13.67 -1.59 -7.88
C PRO A 96 -13.09 -0.76 -6.73
N PHE A 97 -12.00 -1.28 -6.14
CA PHE A 97 -11.29 -0.64 -5.04
C PHE A 97 -9.93 -0.13 -5.51
N THR A 98 -9.53 1.05 -5.03
CA THR A 98 -8.17 1.57 -5.17
C THR A 98 -7.50 1.54 -3.81
N TYR A 99 -6.36 0.87 -3.72
CA TYR A 99 -5.50 0.89 -2.54
C TYR A 99 -4.38 1.89 -2.74
N ARG A 100 -3.98 2.55 -1.67
CA ARG A 100 -2.82 3.43 -1.63
C ARG A 100 -1.97 3.12 -0.43
N LEU A 101 -0.69 2.88 -0.67
CA LEU A 101 0.33 2.81 0.36
C LEU A 101 1.03 4.17 0.44
N THR A 102 0.98 4.80 1.61
CA THR A 102 1.74 6.01 1.92
C THR A 102 2.89 5.60 2.83
N VAL A 103 4.12 5.77 2.35
CA VAL A 103 5.34 5.51 3.11
C VAL A 103 5.83 6.84 3.66
N HIS A 104 5.76 6.99 4.98
CA HIS A 104 6.29 8.17 5.65
C HIS A 104 7.79 7.97 5.86
N THR A 105 8.61 8.87 5.30
CA THR A 105 10.07 8.81 5.46
C THR A 105 10.61 10.11 6.05
N THR A 106 11.83 10.08 6.57
CA THR A 106 12.53 11.26 7.08
C THR A 106 12.76 12.34 6.03
N THR A 107 12.69 12.00 4.74
CA THR A 107 12.88 12.92 3.62
C THR A 107 11.56 13.35 2.96
N GLY A 108 10.43 12.78 3.38
CA GLY A 108 9.09 13.08 2.88
C GLY A 108 8.24 11.83 2.63
N ASP A 109 7.00 12.04 2.19
CA ASP A 109 6.06 10.95 1.95
C ASP A 109 6.15 10.42 0.52
N GLN A 110 6.09 9.11 0.37
CA GLN A 110 5.98 8.43 -0.93
C GLN A 110 4.62 7.74 -1.05
N ASN A 111 4.00 7.80 -2.22
CA ASN A 111 2.68 7.22 -2.45
C ASN A 111 2.72 6.20 -3.59
N TYR A 112 2.15 5.02 -3.33
CA TYR A 112 1.99 3.95 -4.30
C TYR A 112 0.52 3.57 -4.40
N THR A 113 0.03 3.24 -5.59
CA THR A 113 -1.38 2.92 -5.81
C THR A 113 -1.54 1.61 -6.55
N SER A 114 -2.53 0.81 -6.16
CA SER A 114 -2.93 -0.41 -6.86
C SER A 114 -4.45 -0.41 -7.04
N VAL A 115 -4.91 -0.72 -8.25
CA VAL A 115 -6.34 -0.74 -8.59
C VAL A 115 -6.79 -2.19 -8.71
N LEU A 116 -7.78 -2.55 -7.91
CA LEU A 116 -8.45 -3.83 -7.98
C LEU A 116 -9.74 -3.71 -8.80
N SER A 117 -9.65 -4.09 -10.06
CA SER A 117 -10.74 -4.00 -11.04
C SER A 117 -11.83 -5.06 -10.83
N THR A 118 -11.48 -6.22 -10.30
CA THR A 118 -12.37 -7.39 -10.18
C THR A 118 -12.67 -7.70 -8.72
N THR A 119 -13.84 -7.26 -8.25
CA THR A 119 -14.41 -7.71 -6.97
C THR A 119 -15.82 -8.26 -7.24
N PRO A 120 -16.11 -9.54 -6.92
CA PRO A 120 -17.43 -10.09 -7.10
C PRO A 120 -18.45 -9.32 -6.28
N SER A 121 -19.57 -8.96 -6.90
CA SER A 121 -20.65 -8.27 -6.22
C SER A 121 -21.27 -9.13 -5.11
N ALA A 122 -21.76 -8.49 -4.04
CA ALA A 122 -22.49 -9.18 -2.96
C ALA A 122 -23.69 -9.98 -3.49
N VAL A 123 -24.33 -9.47 -4.55
CA VAL A 123 -25.46 -10.09 -5.24
C VAL A 123 -25.07 -11.41 -5.93
N GLN A 124 -23.91 -11.48 -6.60
CA GLN A 124 -23.46 -12.72 -7.24
C GLN A 124 -23.22 -13.85 -6.22
N ARG A 125 -22.73 -13.53 -5.00
CA ARG A 125 -22.59 -14.55 -3.95
C ARG A 125 -23.92 -15.01 -3.39
N SER A 126 -24.86 -14.09 -3.13
CA SER A 126 -26.16 -14.47 -2.56
C SER A 126 -26.93 -15.39 -3.50
N TRP A 127 -26.90 -15.12 -4.82
CA TRP A 127 -27.49 -16.01 -5.81
C TRP A 127 -26.84 -17.39 -5.87
N GLY A 128 -25.51 -17.47 -5.73
CA GLY A 128 -24.80 -18.75 -5.63
C GLY A 128 -25.22 -19.54 -4.40
N SER A 129 -25.33 -18.89 -3.24
CA SER A 129 -25.78 -19.52 -1.99
C SER A 129 -27.22 -20.02 -2.07
N ILE A 130 -28.13 -19.20 -2.61
CA ILE A 130 -29.56 -19.57 -2.78
C ILE A 130 -29.68 -20.75 -3.73
N LYS A 131 -28.99 -20.73 -4.88
CA LYS A 131 -29.00 -21.86 -5.82
C LYS A 131 -28.46 -23.15 -5.21
N SER A 132 -27.55 -23.06 -4.23
CA SER A 132 -27.02 -24.23 -3.54
C SER A 132 -28.01 -24.87 -2.57
N MET A 133 -29.04 -24.14 -2.12
CA MET A 133 -30.04 -24.65 -1.18
C MET A 133 -31.17 -25.45 -1.83
N PHE A 134 -31.30 -25.37 -3.16
CA PHE A 134 -32.32 -26.08 -3.94
C PHE A 134 -31.74 -27.25 -4.75
N ARG A 135 -30.67 -27.87 -4.23
CA ARG A 135 -29.98 -29.01 -4.83
C ARG A 135 -30.18 -30.25 -3.99
#